data_AF-A0A3N4I808-F1
#
_entry.id   AF-A0A3N4I808-F1
#
_cell.length_a   1.000
_cell.length_b   1.000
_cell.length_c   1.000
_cell.angle_alpha   90.00
_cell.angle_beta   90.00
_cell.angle_gamma   90.00
#
_symmetry.space_group_name_H-M   'P 1'
#
loop_
_entity.id
_entity.type
_entity.pdbx_description
1 polymer ?
#
loop_
_entity_poly.entity_id
_entity_poly.type
_entity_poly.pdbx_seq_one_letter_code
_entity_poly.pdbx_strand_id
1 'polypeptide(L)'
;YKAEEWKHWALRYSVIYLKGVLPEPFYRPYVKLVEAIRMCSEYEIDREDVATIRESIVAFAKHYEKDYYQYDFKKIACCRNVFHQILHVADCLLDCGPGFVYAQWLMERV
;
A
#
# COMPACT_ATOMS: atom_id res chain seq x y z
N TYR A 1 1.97 8.20 17.78
CA TYR A 1 1.01 8.18 16.67
C TYR A 1 0.32 6.82 16.64
N LYS A 2 -1.01 6.84 16.62
CA LYS A 2 -1.92 5.71 16.46
C LYS A 2 -2.02 5.30 14.97
N ALA A 3 -2.45 4.08 14.70
CA ALA A 3 -2.56 3.53 13.36
C ALA A 3 -3.56 4.34 12.51
N GLU A 4 -4.66 4.85 13.10
CA GLU A 4 -5.58 5.73 12.38
C GLU A 4 -4.93 7.06 11.94
N GLU A 5 -4.02 7.62 12.74
CA GLU A 5 -3.28 8.84 12.39
C GLU A 5 -2.30 8.57 11.25
N TRP A 6 -1.60 7.43 11.30
CA TRP A 6 -0.72 6.98 10.22
C TRP A 6 -1.47 6.71 8.92
N LYS A 7 -2.68 6.14 9.00
CA LYS A 7 -3.56 5.94 7.85
C LYS A 7 -3.96 7.28 7.22
N HIS A 8 -4.37 8.27 8.02
CA HIS A 8 -4.69 9.61 7.50
C HIS A 8 -3.46 10.26 6.86
N TRP A 9 -2.30 10.16 7.52
CA TRP A 9 -1.05 10.66 6.98
C TRP A 9 -0.71 10.01 5.64
N ALA A 10 -0.70 8.68 5.58
CA ALA A 10 -0.33 7.94 4.38
C ALA A 10 -1.35 8.17 3.25
N LEU A 11 -2.65 8.05 3.51
CA LEU A 11 -3.66 8.01 2.44
C LEU A 11 -4.15 9.38 1.99
N ARG A 12 -3.98 10.43 2.81
CA ARG A 12 -4.48 11.79 2.49
C ARG A 12 -3.36 12.81 2.38
N TYR A 13 -2.53 12.90 3.42
CA TYR A 13 -1.56 13.99 3.54
C TYR A 13 -0.31 13.75 2.70
N SER A 14 0.17 12.51 2.64
CA SER A 14 1.45 12.18 2.03
C SER A 14 1.50 12.52 0.54
N VAL A 15 0.43 12.30 -0.22
CA VAL A 15 0.35 12.61 -1.65
C VAL A 15 0.54 14.12 -1.87
N ILE A 16 -0.03 14.95 -1.01
CA ILE A 16 0.09 16.41 -1.10
C ILE A 16 1.49 16.85 -0.68
N TYR A 17 1.97 16.40 0.49
CA TYR A 17 3.23 16.86 1.05
C TYR A 17 4.47 16.31 0.36
N LEU A 18 4.39 15.14 -0.27
CA LEU A 18 5.51 14.55 -1.01
C LEU A 18 5.61 15.08 -2.44
N LYS A 19 4.58 15.76 -2.97
CA LYS A 19 4.61 16.34 -4.31
C LYS A 19 5.70 17.40 -4.40
N GLY A 20 6.67 17.19 -5.30
CA GLY A 20 7.82 18.08 -5.46
C GLY A 20 8.94 17.89 -4.43
N VAL A 21 8.73 17.04 -3.41
CA VAL A 21 9.76 16.62 -2.44
C VAL A 21 10.34 15.27 -2.83
N LEU A 22 9.47 14.31 -3.14
CA LEU A 22 9.88 13.00 -3.62
C LEU A 22 10.13 13.07 -5.14
N PRO A 23 11.28 12.59 -5.65
CA PRO A 23 11.54 12.63 -7.08
C PRO A 23 10.50 11.84 -7.87
N GLU A 24 10.17 12.32 -9.07
CA GLU A 24 9.09 11.76 -9.90
C GLU A 24 9.15 10.23 -10.11
N PRO A 25 10.34 9.59 -10.29
CA PRO A 25 10.43 8.14 -10.43
C PRO A 25 9.90 7.36 -9.22
N PHE A 26 9.94 7.96 -8.03
CA PHE A 26 9.47 7.35 -6.78
C PHE A 26 8.08 7.85 -6.38
N TYR A 27 7.79 9.12 -6.67
CA TYR A 27 6.52 9.75 -6.34
C TYR A 27 5.36 9.10 -7.09
N ARG A 28 5.50 8.87 -8.40
CA ARG A 28 4.40 8.30 -9.18
C ARG A 28 4.03 6.88 -8.76
N PRO A 29 4.98 5.93 -8.57
CA PRO A 29 4.64 4.61 -8.03
C PRO A 29 4.07 4.67 -6.62
N TYR A 30 4.58 5.57 -5.77
CA TYR A 30 4.04 5.78 -4.43
C TYR A 30 2.57 6.23 -4.46
N VAL A 31 2.21 7.20 -5.30
CA VAL A 31 0.82 7.65 -5.43
C VAL A 31 -0.09 6.53 -5.90
N LYS A 32 0.34 5.73 -6.88
CA LYS A 32 -0.42 4.55 -7.34
C LYS A 32 -0.63 3.52 -6.23
N LEU A 33 0.38 3.31 -5.37
CA LEU A 33 0.23 2.43 -4.21
C LEU A 33 -0.80 3.00 -3.23
N VAL A 34 -0.75 4.31 -2.94
CA VAL A 34 -1.71 4.97 -2.06
C VAL A 34 -3.14 4.84 -2.61
N GLU A 35 -3.32 5.02 -3.92
CA GLU A 35 -4.61 4.81 -4.59
C GLU A 35 -5.11 3.36 -4.43
N ALA A 36 -4.25 2.36 -4.66
CA ALA A 36 -4.61 0.96 -4.46
C ALA A 36 -5.03 0.65 -3.01
N ILE A 37 -4.31 1.17 -2.01
CA ILE A 37 -4.64 0.98 -0.59
C ILE A 37 -5.97 1.66 -0.23
N ARG A 38 -6.29 2.80 -0.85
CA ARG A 38 -7.60 3.46 -0.67
C ARG A 38 -8.73 2.59 -1.22
N MET A 39 -8.55 2.03 -2.42
CA MET A 39 -9.52 1.10 -3.02
C MET A 39 -9.79 -0.12 -2.13
N CYS A 40 -8.76 -0.68 -1.46
CA CYS A 40 -8.95 -1.77 -0.49
C CYS A 40 -9.90 -1.42 0.67
N SER A 41 -10.12 -0.13 0.95
CA SER A 41 -10.94 0.35 2.07
C SER A 41 -12.32 0.85 1.64
N GLU A 42 -12.68 0.73 0.36
CA GLU A 42 -14.01 1.11 -0.13
C GLU A 42 -15.09 0.18 0.43
N TYR A 43 -16.32 0.68 0.50
CA TYR A 43 -17.45 -0.06 1.06
C TYR A 43 -17.90 -1.20 0.15
N GLU A 44 -17.80 -0.98 -1.15
CA GLU A 44 -18.13 -1.94 -2.20
C GLU A 44 -16.86 -2.14 -3.03
N ILE A 45 -16.58 -3.39 -3.39
CA ILE A 45 -15.42 -3.76 -4.19
C ILE A 45 -15.83 -4.89 -5.13
N ASP A 46 -15.59 -4.71 -6.43
CA ASP A 46 -15.85 -5.75 -7.42
C ASP A 46 -14.55 -6.49 -7.82
N ARG A 47 -14.65 -7.44 -8.74
CA ARG A 47 -13.51 -8.28 -9.13
C ARG A 47 -12.50 -7.51 -9.97
N GLU A 48 -12.98 -6.55 -10.74
CA GLU A 48 -12.21 -5.64 -11.57
C GLU A 48 -11.38 -4.67 -10.71
N ASP A 49 -11.96 -4.17 -9.62
CA ASP A 49 -11.27 -3.39 -8.60
C ASP A 49 -10.14 -4.21 -7.96
N VAL A 50 -10.42 -5.45 -7.55
CA VAL A 50 -9.42 -6.34 -6.97
C VAL A 50 -8.28 -6.63 -7.96
N ALA A 51 -8.60 -6.83 -9.24
CA ALA A 51 -7.58 -6.99 -10.28
C ALA A 51 -6.70 -5.74 -10.39
N THR A 52 -7.30 -4.56 -10.42
CA THR A 52 -6.60 -3.27 -10.46
C THR A 52 -5.69 -3.05 -9.24
N ILE A 53 -6.17 -3.40 -8.05
CA ILE A 53 -5.39 -3.37 -6.80
C ILE A 53 -4.19 -4.30 -6.90
N ARG A 54 -4.40 -5.55 -7.35
CA ARG A 54 -3.32 -6.53 -7.51
C ARG A 54 -2.24 -6.02 -8.45
N GLU A 55 -2.63 -5.53 -9.62
CA GLU A 55 -1.70 -4.99 -10.61
C GLU A 55 -0.89 -3.81 -10.06
N SER A 56 -1.56 -2.88 -9.37
CA SER A 56 -0.92 -1.70 -8.78
C SER A 56 0.08 -2.06 -7.69
N ILE A 57 -0.28 -2.99 -6.80
CA ILE A 57 0.60 -3.46 -5.72
C ILE A 57 1.80 -4.23 -6.30
N VAL A 58 1.58 -5.14 -7.26
CA VAL A 58 2.67 -5.88 -7.92
C VAL A 58 3.61 -4.95 -8.68
N ALA A 59 3.07 -3.95 -9.39
CA ALA A 59 3.87 -2.95 -10.07
C ALA A 59 4.73 -2.13 -9.08
N PHE A 60 4.16 -1.74 -7.94
CA PHE A 60 4.91 -1.07 -6.88
C PHE A 60 5.99 -1.98 -6.29
N ALA A 61 5.71 -3.25 -6.01
CA ALA A 61 6.68 -4.20 -5.47
C ALA A 61 7.88 -4.39 -6.41
N LYS A 62 7.64 -4.55 -7.71
CA LYS A 62 8.70 -4.62 -8.73
C LYS A 62 9.53 -3.34 -8.80
N HIS A 63 8.89 -2.18 -8.70
CA HIS A 63 9.59 -0.89 -8.63
C HIS A 63 10.42 -0.78 -7.34
N TYR A 64 9.89 -1.25 -6.21
CA TYR A 64 10.59 -1.26 -4.93
C TYR A 64 11.86 -2.12 -4.99
N GLU A 65 11.75 -3.35 -5.50
CA GLU A 65 12.87 -4.26 -5.69
C GLU A 65 13.97 -3.66 -6.58
N LYS A 66 13.56 -3.02 -7.68
CA LYS A 66 14.47 -2.43 -8.64
C LYS A 66 15.16 -1.16 -8.12
N ASP A 67 14.40 -0.22 -7.58
CA ASP A 67 14.88 1.15 -7.39
C ASP A 67 15.27 1.46 -5.92
N TYR A 68 14.70 0.73 -4.94
CA TYR A 68 15.00 0.89 -3.51
C TYR A 68 15.95 -0.21 -3.01
N TYR A 69 15.56 -1.48 -3.17
CA TYR A 69 16.39 -2.63 -2.77
C TYR A 69 17.58 -2.83 -3.72
N GLN A 70 17.38 -2.54 -5.01
CA GLN A 70 18.40 -2.61 -6.06
C GLN A 70 19.05 -3.99 -6.22
N TYR A 71 18.35 -5.03 -5.80
CA TYR A 71 18.85 -6.41 -5.79
C TYR A 71 20.20 -6.58 -5.06
N ASP A 72 20.50 -5.70 -4.10
CA ASP A 72 21.74 -5.72 -3.33
C ASP A 72 21.50 -6.35 -1.96
N PHE A 73 22.13 -7.51 -1.72
CA PHE A 73 22.02 -8.21 -0.44
C PHE A 73 22.45 -7.37 0.76
N LYS A 74 23.33 -6.38 0.58
CA LYS A 74 23.70 -5.44 1.66
C LYS A 74 22.51 -4.58 2.13
N LYS A 75 21.47 -4.45 1.31
CA LYS A 75 20.22 -3.72 1.57
C LYS A 75 19.07 -4.63 1.97
N ILE A 76 19.32 -5.88 2.36
CA ILE A 76 18.26 -6.83 2.75
C ILE A 76 17.36 -6.30 3.89
N ALA A 77 17.86 -5.38 4.71
CA ALA A 77 17.06 -4.69 5.72
C ALA A 77 15.85 -3.91 5.13
N CYS A 78 15.91 -3.51 3.85
CA CYS A 78 14.81 -2.88 3.13
C CYS A 78 13.68 -3.87 2.80
N CYS A 79 13.98 -5.17 2.66
CA CYS A 79 13.01 -6.23 2.35
C CYS A 79 12.19 -6.63 3.59
N ARG A 80 11.46 -5.67 4.16
CA ARG A 80 10.57 -5.90 5.30
C ARG A 80 9.42 -6.83 4.89
N ASN A 81 8.99 -7.68 5.81
CA ASN A 81 7.89 -8.62 5.62
C ASN A 81 6.59 -7.94 5.12
N VAL A 82 6.34 -6.69 5.49
CA VAL A 82 5.17 -5.93 5.04
C VAL A 82 5.08 -5.82 3.50
N PHE A 83 6.21 -5.73 2.80
CA PHE A 83 6.24 -5.69 1.33
C PHE A 83 5.85 -7.03 0.69
N HIS A 84 6.05 -8.14 1.40
CA HIS A 84 5.54 -9.44 0.97
C HIS A 84 4.06 -9.59 1.32
N GLN A 85 3.67 -9.17 2.53
CA GLN A 85 2.28 -9.28 3.00
C GLN A 85 1.31 -8.49 2.11
N ILE A 86 1.70 -7.31 1.63
CA ILE A 86 0.84 -6.49 0.77
C ILE A 86 0.50 -7.17 -0.56
N LEU A 87 1.35 -8.07 -1.08
CA LEU A 87 1.09 -8.82 -2.31
C LEU A 87 -0.14 -9.74 -2.20
N HIS A 88 -0.46 -10.19 -0.98
CA HIS A 88 -1.59 -11.07 -0.70
C HIS A 88 -2.89 -10.32 -0.41
N VAL A 89 -2.87 -8.98 -0.37
CA VAL A 89 -4.08 -8.20 -0.03
C VAL A 89 -5.22 -8.46 -1.01
N ALA A 90 -4.92 -8.59 -2.31
CA ALA A 90 -5.93 -8.89 -3.31
C ALA A 90 -6.57 -10.28 -3.11
N ASP A 91 -5.81 -11.28 -2.66
CA ASP A 91 -6.33 -12.59 -2.30
C ASP A 91 -7.23 -12.49 -1.06
N CYS A 92 -6.78 -11.78 -0.02
CA CYS A 92 -7.59 -11.54 1.17
C CYS A 92 -8.91 -10.81 0.87
N LEU A 93 -8.93 -9.88 -0.08
CA LEU A 93 -10.16 -9.18 -0.48
C LEU A 93 -11.17 -10.12 -1.14
N LEU A 94 -10.70 -11.11 -1.92
CA LEU A 94 -11.57 -12.12 -2.53
C LEU A 94 -12.12 -13.10 -1.49
N ASP A 95 -11.29 -13.48 -0.51
CA ASP A 95 -11.63 -14.49 0.49
C ASP A 95 -12.47 -13.93 1.64
N CYS A 96 -12.19 -12.69 2.07
CA CYS A 96 -12.75 -12.08 3.28
C CYS A 96 -13.67 -10.89 3.01
N GLY A 97 -13.78 -10.43 1.77
CA GLY A 97 -14.52 -9.23 1.40
C GLY A 97 -13.73 -7.92 1.64
N PRO A 98 -14.40 -6.75 1.66
CA PRO A 98 -13.75 -5.45 1.72
C PRO A 98 -12.86 -5.25 2.94
N GLY A 99 -11.75 -4.51 2.78
CA GLY A 99 -10.73 -4.33 3.80
C GLY A 99 -11.21 -3.67 5.09
N PHE A 100 -12.25 -2.82 5.02
CA PHE A 100 -12.79 -2.15 6.20
C PHE A 100 -13.46 -3.11 7.18
N VAL A 101 -13.89 -4.30 6.74
CA VAL A 101 -14.62 -5.28 7.56
C VAL A 101 -13.71 -5.95 8.58
N TYR A 102 -12.45 -6.23 8.22
CA TYR A 102 -11.49 -6.93 9.06
C TYR A 102 -10.35 -6.03 9.55
N ALA A 103 -10.44 -4.73 9.30
CA ALA A 103 -9.40 -3.80 9.70
C ALA A 103 -9.34 -3.64 11.23
N GLN A 104 -8.12 -3.57 11.77
CA GLN A 104 -7.88 -3.49 13.21
C GLN A 104 -7.85 -2.04 13.75
N TRP A 105 -8.13 -1.03 12.92
CA TRP A 105 -8.06 0.39 13.30
C TRP A 105 -8.94 0.71 14.52
N LEU A 106 -10.12 0.10 14.61
CA LEU A 106 -11.07 0.33 15.70
C LEU A 106 -10.70 -0.39 17.01
N MET A 107 -9.72 -1.31 16.97
CA MET A 107 -9.29 -2.09 18.12
C MET A 107 -8.11 -1.46 18.87
N GLU A 108 -7.64 -0.29 18.42
CA GLU A 108 -6.59 0.46 19.09
C GLU A 108 -7.06 0.96 20.46
N ARG A 109 -6.28 0.63 21.50
CA ARG A 109 -6.54 1.10 22.86
C ARG A 109 -5.98 2.52 23.02
N VAL A 110 -6.72 3.36 23.75
CA VAL A 110 -6.27 4.70 24.19
C VAL A 110 -5.27 4.57 25.31
#